data_AF-A0AAV5ICU8-F1
#
_entry.id   AF-A0AAV5ICU8-F1
#
_cell.length_a   1.000
_cell.length_b   1.000
_cell.length_c   1.000
_cell.angle_alpha   90.00
_cell.angle_beta   90.00
_cell.angle_gamma   90.00
#
_symmetry.space_group_name_H-M   'P 1'
#
loop_
_entity.id
_entity.type
_entity.pdbx_description
1 polymer ?
#
loop_
_entity_poly.entity_id
_entity_poly.type
_entity_poly.pdbx_seq_one_letter_code
_entity_poly.pdbx_strand_id
1 'polypeptide(L)' 'MGVDYYNVLKVNRNATEDDLKKSYRRLAMKWHPDKNPNSKKEAEAKFKQISEAYEGSKHIANPPKL' A
#
# COMPACT_ATOMS: atom_id res chain seq x y z
N MET A 1 -6.68 -14.97 -9.55
CA MET A 1 -5.62 -14.98 -8.52
C MET A 1 -5.65 -13.64 -7.83
N GLY A 2 -6.23 -13.58 -6.63
CA GLY A 2 -6.40 -12.33 -5.88
C GLY A 2 -5.03 -11.79 -5.50
N VAL A 3 -4.78 -10.52 -5.81
CA VAL A 3 -3.56 -9.84 -5.38
C VAL A 3 -3.58 -9.81 -3.85
N ASP A 4 -2.60 -10.43 -3.19
CA ASP A 4 -2.47 -10.38 -1.72
C ASP A 4 -2.07 -8.95 -1.31
N TYR A 5 -3.05 -8.06 -1.18
CA TYR A 5 -2.86 -6.66 -0.79
C TYR A 5 -2.08 -6.52 0.53
N TYR A 6 -2.32 -7.44 1.47
CA TYR A 6 -1.58 -7.52 2.73
C TYR A 6 -0.08 -7.80 2.54
N ASN A 7 0.29 -8.64 1.57
CA ASN A 7 1.70 -8.89 1.23
C ASN A 7 2.36 -7.67 0.57
N VAL A 8 1.62 -6.96 -0.29
CA VAL A 8 2.10 -5.72 -0.93
C VAL A 8 2.36 -4.64 0.13
N LEU A 9 1.41 -4.48 1.06
CA LEU A 9 1.51 -3.56 2.17
C LEU A 9 2.46 -4.05 3.27
N LYS A 10 3.03 -5.27 3.19
CA LYS A 10 3.91 -5.85 4.21
C LYS A 10 3.26 -5.85 5.60
N VAL A 11 1.97 -6.13 5.66
CA VAL A 11 1.19 -6.21 6.91
C VAL A 11 0.53 -7.58 7.04
N ASN A 12 0.07 -7.90 8.24
CA ASN A 12 -0.68 -9.13 8.47
C ASN A 12 -2.08 -9.03 7.82
N ARG A 13 -2.69 -10.16 7.49
CA ARG A 13 -4.12 -10.26 7.07
C ARG A 13 -5.09 -9.78 8.14
N ASN A 14 -4.65 -9.69 9.40
CA ASN A 14 -5.40 -9.11 10.51
C ASN A 14 -4.98 -7.67 10.84
N ALA A 15 -4.28 -6.99 9.91
CA ALA A 15 -3.89 -5.60 10.08
C ALA A 15 -5.10 -4.68 10.22
N THR A 16 -5.02 -3.76 11.17
CA THR A 16 -6.02 -2.70 11.35
C THR A 16 -5.78 -1.56 10.38
N GLU A 17 -6.74 -0.64 10.24
CA GLU A 17 -6.57 0.57 9.43
C GLU A 17 -5.33 1.39 9.84
N ASP A 18 -4.99 1.43 11.12
CA ASP A 18 -3.78 2.10 11.61
C ASP A 18 -2.51 1.43 11.08
N ASP A 19 -2.45 0.09 11.12
CA ASP A 19 -1.34 -0.70 10.56
C ASP A 19 -1.20 -0.48 9.04
N LEU A 20 -2.32 -0.50 8.32
CA LEU A 20 -2.38 -0.22 6.89
C LEU A 20 -1.82 1.17 6.59
N LYS A 21 -2.23 2.18 7.37
CA LYS A 21 -1.83 3.59 7.18
C LYS A 21 -0.35 3.81 7.53
N LYS A 22 0.14 3.17 8.60
CA LYS A 22 1.56 3.17 8.98
C LYS A 22 2.43 2.53 7.92
N SER A 23 2.04 1.35 7.42
CA SER A 23 2.83 0.66 6.41
C SER A 23 2.79 1.38 5.06
N TYR A 24 1.63 1.92 4.67
CA TYR A 24 1.52 2.80 3.49
C TYR A 24 2.49 3.98 3.57
N ARG A 25 2.51 4.74 4.68
CA ARG A 25 3.46 5.85 4.86
C ARG A 25 4.91 5.40 4.75
N ARG A 26 5.27 4.29 5.40
CA ARG A 26 6.63 3.75 5.36
C ARG A 26 7.05 3.35 3.95
N LEU A 27 6.17 2.67 3.21
CA LEU A 27 6.44 2.23 1.85
C LEU A 27 6.44 3.39 0.85
N ALA A 28 5.55 4.38 1.01
CA ALA A 28 5.53 5.61 0.24
C ALA A 28 6.84 6.39 0.34
N MET A 29 7.39 6.54 1.56
CA MET A 29 8.70 7.17 1.75
C MET A 29 9.85 6.33 1.17
N LYS A 30 9.75 5.00 1.29
CA LYS A 30 10.76 4.08 0.73
C LYS A 30 10.83 4.15 -0.79
N TRP A 31 9.67 4.24 -1.44
CA TRP A 31 9.53 4.32 -2.91
C TRP A 31 9.30 5.76 -3.41
N HIS A 32 9.63 6.77 -2.60
CA HIS A 32 9.50 8.15 -3.04
C HIS A 32 10.54 8.45 -4.15
N PRO A 33 10.18 9.18 -5.22
CA PRO A 33 11.11 9.48 -6.32
C PRO A 33 12.36 10.25 -5.88
N ASP A 34 12.23 11.04 -4.80
CA ASP A 34 13.34 11.76 -4.16
C ASP A 34 14.41 10.81 -3.59
N LYS A 35 13.97 9.69 -2.98
CA LYS A 35 14.87 8.67 -2.42
C LYS A 35 15.32 7.64 -3.47
N ASN A 36 14.66 7.60 -4.63
CA ASN A 36 14.92 6.64 -5.70
C ASN A 36 15.20 7.36 -7.03
N PRO A 37 16.22 8.24 -7.10
CA PRO A 37 16.50 9.02 -8.31
C PRO A 37 16.84 8.14 -9.53
N ASN A 38 17.47 6.98 -9.30
CA ASN A 38 17.89 6.04 -10.34
C ASN A 38 16.83 4.97 -10.67
N SER A 39 15.84 4.79 -9.80
CA SER A 39 14.85 3.71 -9.90
C SER A 39 13.42 4.23 -9.98
N LYS A 40 13.21 5.41 -10.58
CA LYS A 40 11.90 6.09 -10.65
C LYS A 40 10.78 5.20 -11.20
N LYS A 41 11.04 4.44 -12.27
CA LYS A 41 10.06 3.51 -12.85
C LYS A 41 9.62 2.41 -11.88
N GLU A 42 10.58 1.78 -11.20
CA GLU A 42 10.28 0.74 -10.21
C GLU A 42 9.56 1.32 -8.99
N ALA A 43 10.02 2.47 -8.53
CA ALA A 43 9.43 3.21 -7.43
C ALA A 43 7.97 3.59 -7.72
N GLU A 44 7.68 4.09 -8.92
CA GLU A 44 6.32 4.40 -9.37
C GLU A 44 5.43 3.15 -9.45
N ALA A 45 5.94 2.06 -10.05
CA ALA A 45 5.20 0.80 -10.14
C ALA A 45 4.86 0.25 -8.75
N LYS A 46 5.83 0.25 -7.83
CA LYS A 46 5.62 -0.17 -6.44
C LYS A 46 4.65 0.76 -5.72
N PHE A 47 4.82 2.07 -5.86
CA PHE A 47 3.94 3.07 -5.25
C PHE A 47 2.48 2.87 -5.69
N LYS A 48 2.26 2.63 -6.99
CA LYS A 48 0.93 2.32 -7.53
C LYS A 48 0.34 1.05 -6.92
N GLN A 49 1.11 -0.05 -6.87
CA GLN A 49 0.68 -1.29 -6.22
C GLN A 49 0.32 -1.10 -4.74
N ILE A 50 1.12 -0.33 -4.01
CA ILE A 50 0.90 -0.01 -2.59
C ILE A 50 -0.38 0.80 -2.40
N SER A 51 -0.63 1.78 -3.27
CA SER A 51 -1.83 2.62 -3.21
C SER A 51 -3.09 1.82 -3.51
N GLU A 52 -3.05 1.00 -4.56
CA GLU A 52 -4.16 0.12 -4.95
C GLU A 52 -4.46 -0.91 -3.85
N ALA A 53 -3.41 -1.48 -3.23
CA ALA A 53 -3.55 -2.40 -2.11
C ALA A 53 -4.14 -1.73 -0.86
N TYR A 54 -3.73 -0.50 -0.55
CA TYR A 54 -4.26 0.27 0.58
C TYR A 54 -5.74 0.59 0.39
N GLU A 55 -6.12 1.05 -0.81
CA GLU A 55 -7.49 1.38 -1.16
C GLU A 55 -8.40 0.15 -1.17
N GLY A 56 -7.95 -0.95 -1.79
CA GLY A 56 -8.65 -2.23 -1.76
C GLY A 56 -8.82 -2.78 -0.34
N SER A 57 -7.80 -2.67 0.52
CA SER A 57 -7.88 -3.09 1.92
C SER A 57 -8.87 -2.25 2.73
N LYS A 58 -8.94 -0.94 2.45
CA LYS A 58 -9.88 -0.01 3.08
C LYS A 58 -11.34 -0.33 2.73
N HIS A 59 -11.60 -0.70 1.48
CA HIS A 59 -12.94 -1.04 1.00
C HIS A 59 -13.52 -2.30 1.67
N ILE A 60 -12.66 -3.19 2.18
CA ILE A 60 -13.05 -4.38 2.94
C ILE A 60 -13.29 -4.02 4.42
N ALA A 61 -12.49 -3.10 4.97
CA ALA A 61 -12.56 -2.70 6.37
C ALA A 61 -13.68 -1.68 6.67
N ASN A 62 -14.10 -0.91 5.67
CA ASN A 62 -15.15 0.09 5.83
C ASN A 62 -16.18 -0.08 4.71
N PRO A 63 -17.27 -0.83 4.93
CA PRO A 63 -18.33 -0.93 3.93
C PRO A 63 -18.88 0.48 3.65
N PRO A 64 -19.24 0.79 2.39
CA PRO A 64 -19.83 2.07 2.06
C PRO A 64 -21.06 2.28 2.96
N LYS A 65 -21.03 3.35 3.79
CA LYS A 65 -22.26 3.86 4.36
C LYS A 65 -23.11 4.32 3.17
N LEU A 66 -24.25 3.66 3.01
CA LEU A 66 -25.30 3.99 2.04
C LEU A 66 -25.53 5.50 1.95
#